data_AF-A0A376YBF8-F1
#
_entry.id   AF-A0A376YBF8-F1
#
_cell.length_a   1.000
_cell.length_b   1.000
_cell.length_c   1.000
_cell.angle_alpha   90.00
_cell.angle_beta   90.00
_cell.angle_gamma   90.00
#
_symmetry.space_group_name_H-M   'P 1'
#
loop_
_entity.id
_entity.type
_entity.pdbx_description
1 polymer ?
#
loop_
_entity_poly.entity_id
_entity_poly.type
_entity_poly.pdbx_seq_one_letter_code
_entity_poly.pdbx_strand_id
1 'polypeptide(L)'
;MQNSALKAWLDSSYLSGANQSWIEQLYEDFLTDPDSVDANWRSTFQQLPGTGVKPDQFHSQTREYFRRLAKDASRYSSTISDPDTNVKQVKVLQLINAYRFRGHQHANLDPLGLWQQDKVADLDPSFHDLTEADFQETFNVGSFASGKETMKLGELLEALKQTYCGPIGAEYMHITSTEEKRWIQQRIESGRATFNSEEKNAS
;
A
#
# COMPACT_ATOMS: atom_id res chain seq x y z
N MET A 1 9.29 20.89 3.73
CA MET A 1 10.47 20.99 4.60
C MET A 1 9.98 20.93 6.04
N GLN A 2 9.93 19.73 6.64
CA GLN A 2 9.55 19.62 8.06
C GLN A 2 10.77 19.97 8.90
N ASN A 3 10.60 20.93 9.83
CA ASN A 3 11.62 21.36 10.77
C ASN A 3 11.59 20.40 11.98
N SER A 4 12.54 19.47 12.06
CA SER A 4 12.76 18.66 13.26
C SER A 4 13.39 19.52 14.36
N ALA A 5 13.08 19.22 15.63
CA ALA A 5 13.65 19.93 16.77
C ALA A 5 15.19 19.77 16.82
N LEU A 6 15.67 18.59 16.42
CA LEU A 6 17.10 18.32 16.24
C LEU A 6 17.72 19.26 15.20
N LYS A 7 17.07 19.49 14.07
CA LYS A 7 17.61 20.37 13.01
C LYS A 7 17.73 21.82 13.48
N ALA A 8 16.72 22.34 14.16
CA ALA A 8 16.80 23.70 14.71
C ALA A 8 17.93 23.83 15.75
N TRP A 9 18.15 22.79 16.57
CA TRP A 9 19.27 22.76 17.52
C TRP A 9 20.63 22.66 16.81
N LEU A 10 20.77 21.79 15.82
CA LEU A 10 21.98 21.65 15.02
C LEU A 10 22.34 22.95 14.30
N ASP A 11 21.35 23.61 13.69
CA ASP A 11 21.55 24.90 13.00
C ASP A 11 22.02 26.01 13.96
N SER A 12 21.64 25.93 15.25
CA SER A 12 22.07 26.86 16.31
C SER A 12 23.39 26.48 17.01
N SER A 13 23.89 25.26 16.78
CA SER A 13 25.03 24.69 17.49
C SER A 13 26.29 24.70 16.62
N TYR A 14 27.46 24.70 17.28
CA TYR A 14 28.76 24.57 16.61
C TYR A 14 28.96 23.21 15.94
N LEU A 15 28.05 22.27 16.21
CA LEU A 15 28.06 20.91 15.67
C LEU A 15 27.45 20.81 14.27
N SER A 16 26.89 21.91 13.75
CA SER A 16 26.40 22.01 12.37
C SER A 16 27.55 21.90 11.35
N GLY A 17 27.32 21.18 10.25
CA GLY A 17 28.31 20.94 9.19
C GLY A 17 28.74 19.48 9.08
N ALA A 18 30.04 19.20 9.19
CA ALA A 18 30.62 17.88 8.87
C ALA A 18 30.07 16.74 9.76
N ASN A 19 29.74 17.03 11.01
CA ASN A 19 29.27 16.03 11.99
C ASN A 19 27.76 15.86 12.02
N GLN A 20 27.01 16.65 11.25
CA GLN A 20 25.54 16.66 11.27
C GLN A 20 24.96 15.28 11.00
N SER A 21 25.50 14.60 9.97
CA SER A 21 25.06 13.28 9.55
C SER A 21 25.23 12.20 10.62
N TRP A 22 26.28 12.31 11.44
CA TRP A 22 26.61 11.40 12.53
C TRP A 22 25.73 11.68 13.76
N ILE A 23 25.49 12.94 14.08
CA ILE A 23 24.62 13.34 15.21
C ILE A 23 23.16 12.99 14.93
N GLU A 24 22.71 13.12 13.68
CA GLU A 24 21.38 12.66 13.24
C GLU A 24 21.21 11.16 13.50
N GLN A 25 22.20 10.34 13.13
CA GLN A 25 22.17 8.90 13.38
C GLN A 25 22.17 8.59 14.89
N LEU A 26 23.02 9.28 15.66
CA LEU A 26 23.11 9.12 17.11
C LEU A 26 21.81 9.49 17.83
N TYR A 27 21.07 10.49 17.32
CA TYR A 27 19.76 10.86 17.84
C TYR A 27 18.69 9.81 17.49
N GLU A 28 18.74 9.21 16.30
CA GLU A 28 17.83 8.11 15.95
C GLU A 28 18.05 6.86 16.82
N ASP A 29 19.31 6.55 17.14
CA ASP A 29 19.65 5.48 18.09
C ASP A 29 19.06 5.79 19.48
N PHE A 30 19.14 7.05 19.94
CA PHE A 30 18.50 7.50 21.18
C PHE A 30 16.96 7.40 21.16
N LEU A 31 16.31 7.67 20.01
CA LEU A 31 14.86 7.52 19.86
C LEU A 31 14.42 6.05 19.88
N THR A 32 15.28 5.14 19.44
CA THR A 32 15.02 3.69 19.39
C THR A 32 15.27 3.04 20.75
N ASP A 33 16.41 3.36 21.36
CA ASP A 33 16.82 2.91 22.69
C ASP A 33 17.68 4.00 23.36
N PRO A 34 17.15 4.71 24.39
CA PRO A 34 17.91 5.73 25.10
C PRO A 34 19.21 5.22 25.73
N ASP A 35 19.29 3.94 26.09
CA ASP A 35 20.46 3.36 26.74
C ASP A 35 21.60 3.01 25.77
N SER A 36 21.31 2.97 24.46
CA SER A 36 22.29 2.71 23.40
C SER A 36 23.29 3.84 23.17
N VAL A 37 23.01 5.03 23.70
CA VAL A 37 23.79 6.25 23.50
C VAL A 37 24.49 6.66 24.81
N ASP A 38 25.70 7.21 24.72
CA ASP A 38 26.46 7.69 25.90
C ASP A 38 25.65 8.66 26.78
N ALA A 39 25.90 8.61 28.10
CA ALA A 39 25.17 9.39 29.10
C ALA A 39 25.16 10.92 28.82
N ASN A 40 26.26 11.46 28.29
CA ASN A 40 26.38 12.88 27.94
C ASN A 40 25.44 13.27 26.78
N TRP A 41 25.37 12.41 25.76
CA TRP A 41 24.50 12.61 24.60
C TRP A 41 23.03 12.40 24.96
N ARG A 42 22.73 11.39 25.78
CA ARG A 42 21.39 11.17 26.35
C ARG A 42 20.87 12.40 27.08
N SER A 43 21.68 12.99 27.96
CA SER A 43 21.31 14.22 28.69
C SER A 43 21.09 15.40 27.74
N THR A 44 21.84 15.47 26.65
CA THR A 44 21.71 16.54 25.65
C THR A 44 20.40 16.41 24.87
N PHE A 45 20.06 15.19 24.42
CA PHE A 45 18.85 14.93 23.65
C PHE A 45 17.57 15.01 24.48
N GLN A 46 17.61 14.66 25.77
CA GLN A 46 16.50 14.85 26.70
C GLN A 46 16.10 16.33 26.89
N GLN A 47 17.05 17.26 26.69
CA GLN A 47 16.81 18.70 26.83
C GLN A 47 16.23 19.33 25.55
N LEU A 48 16.11 18.58 24.45
CA LEU A 48 15.58 19.11 23.19
C LEU A 48 14.06 19.34 23.29
N PRO A 49 13.57 20.52 22.87
CA PRO A 49 12.15 20.84 22.88
C PRO A 49 11.44 20.04 21.78
N GLY A 50 10.82 18.91 22.12
CA GLY A 50 10.12 18.07 21.14
C GLY A 50 9.82 16.64 21.55
N THR A 51 10.37 16.15 22.66
CA THR A 51 10.25 14.77 23.19
C THR A 51 8.83 14.31 23.57
N GLY A 52 7.77 14.98 23.09
CA GLY A 52 6.40 14.57 23.35
C GLY A 52 5.28 15.21 22.51
N VAL A 53 5.57 16.04 21.49
CA VAL A 53 4.49 16.76 20.77
C VAL A 53 4.35 16.35 19.30
N LYS A 54 5.43 15.91 18.62
CA LYS A 54 5.37 15.13 17.37
C LYS A 54 6.64 14.26 17.29
N PRO A 55 6.55 12.95 17.04
CA PRO A 55 7.74 12.13 16.87
C PRO A 55 8.55 12.65 15.68
N ASP A 56 9.81 13.02 15.92
CA ASP A 56 10.76 13.32 14.83
C ASP A 56 10.84 12.08 13.92
N GLN A 57 10.67 12.28 12.61
CA GLN A 57 10.69 11.17 11.64
C GLN A 57 12.13 10.64 11.47
N PHE A 58 12.29 9.32 11.51
CA PHE A 58 13.58 8.66 11.22
C PHE A 58 14.08 9.05 9.82
N HIS A 59 15.23 9.71 9.75
CA HIS A 59 15.85 10.17 8.51
C HIS A 59 16.78 9.10 7.89
N SER A 60 17.19 8.08 8.65
CA SER A 60 17.98 6.95 8.14
C SER A 60 17.29 6.24 6.98
N GLN A 61 16.00 5.93 7.10
CA GLN A 61 15.26 5.21 6.04
C GLN A 61 15.22 5.99 4.73
N THR A 62 14.93 7.30 4.82
CA THR A 62 14.95 8.21 3.67
C THR A 62 16.35 8.32 3.06
N ARG A 63 17.40 8.44 3.89
CA ARG A 63 18.80 8.55 3.43
C ARG A 63 19.30 7.24 2.80
N GLU A 64 18.95 6.09 3.37
CA GLU A 64 19.26 4.75 2.85
C GLU A 64 18.61 4.55 1.47
N TYR A 65 17.35 4.98 1.33
CA TYR A 65 16.61 4.95 0.08
C TYR A 65 17.31 5.77 -1.02
N PHE A 66 17.64 7.04 -0.74
CA PHE A 66 18.38 7.87 -1.70
C PHE A 66 19.79 7.34 -2.00
N ARG A 67 20.47 6.73 -1.02
CA ARG A 67 21.80 6.11 -1.20
C ARG A 67 21.74 4.90 -2.14
N ARG A 68 20.71 4.04 -2.03
CA ARG A 68 20.50 2.92 -2.96
C ARG A 68 20.24 3.41 -4.37
N LEU A 69 19.38 4.43 -4.52
CA LEU A 69 19.10 5.09 -5.80
C LEU A 69 20.36 5.65 -6.48
N ALA A 70 21.24 6.31 -5.73
CA ALA A 70 22.50 6.82 -6.27
C ALA A 70 23.46 5.70 -6.74
N LYS A 71 23.33 4.49 -6.19
CA LYS A 71 24.09 3.31 -6.61
C LYS A 71 23.47 2.59 -7.81
N ASP A 72 22.14 2.68 -8.00
CA ASP A 72 21.38 1.96 -9.03
C ASP A 72 20.99 2.81 -10.26
N ALA A 73 21.65 3.94 -10.50
CA ALA A 73 21.32 4.93 -11.55
C ALA A 73 21.36 4.43 -13.03
N SER A 74 21.52 3.12 -13.28
CA SER A 74 21.70 2.56 -14.62
C SER A 74 20.48 1.84 -15.21
N ARG A 75 19.35 1.64 -14.53
CA ARG A 75 18.19 0.98 -15.14
C ARG A 75 16.86 1.56 -14.69
N TYR A 76 16.13 2.06 -15.68
CA TYR A 76 14.74 2.51 -15.65
C TYR A 76 14.44 3.79 -14.86
N SER A 77 13.84 4.74 -15.57
CA SER A 77 13.09 5.87 -15.02
C SER A 77 11.94 5.34 -14.15
N SER A 78 12.25 4.94 -12.93
CA SER A 78 11.27 4.65 -11.89
C SER A 78 10.79 6.00 -11.35
N THR A 79 9.50 6.27 -11.52
CA THR A 79 8.82 7.36 -10.81
C THR A 79 9.09 7.21 -9.33
N ILE A 80 9.70 8.24 -8.72
CA ILE A 80 10.03 8.33 -7.30
C ILE A 80 8.80 7.93 -6.49
N SER A 81 8.81 6.73 -5.89
CA SER A 81 7.73 6.23 -5.03
C SER A 81 8.35 5.92 -3.67
N ASP A 82 7.80 6.54 -2.63
CA ASP A 82 8.16 6.34 -1.23
C ASP A 82 8.25 4.82 -0.90
N PRO A 83 9.29 4.32 -0.22
CA PRO A 83 9.35 2.93 0.24
C PRO A 83 8.03 2.39 0.82
N ASP A 84 7.31 3.20 1.60
CA ASP A 84 6.02 2.83 2.18
C ASP A 84 4.93 2.65 1.10
N THR A 85 4.93 3.49 0.06
CA THR A 85 4.02 3.32 -1.09
C THR A 85 4.29 2.04 -1.87
N ASN A 86 5.54 1.57 -1.89
CA ASN A 86 5.90 0.30 -2.52
C ASN A 86 5.38 -0.91 -1.72
N VAL A 87 5.46 -0.85 -0.38
CA VAL A 87 4.89 -1.90 0.48
C VAL A 87 3.38 -1.98 0.31
N LYS A 88 2.67 -0.84 0.38
CA LYS A 88 1.22 -0.78 0.14
C LYS A 88 0.84 -1.28 -1.26
N GLN A 89 1.64 -0.96 -2.27
CA GLN A 89 1.42 -1.47 -3.64
C GLN A 89 1.42 -3.00 -3.70
N VAL A 90 2.31 -3.68 -2.96
CA VAL A 90 2.31 -5.16 -2.88
C VAL A 90 1.03 -5.66 -2.19
N LYS A 91 0.60 -5.00 -1.12
CA LYS A 91 -0.66 -5.32 -0.42
C LYS A 91 -1.89 -5.19 -1.32
N VAL A 92 -1.92 -4.15 -2.17
CA VAL A 92 -2.98 -3.98 -3.17
C VAL A 92 -3.01 -5.14 -4.18
N LEU A 93 -1.84 -5.61 -4.64
CA LEU A 93 -1.78 -6.77 -5.53
C LEU A 93 -2.21 -8.08 -4.83
N GLN A 94 -1.87 -8.24 -3.55
CA GLN A 94 -2.33 -9.36 -2.73
C GLN A 94 -3.86 -9.34 -2.56
N LEU A 95 -4.44 -8.16 -2.32
CA LEU A 95 -5.88 -7.95 -2.24
C LEU A 95 -6.59 -8.32 -3.55
N ILE A 96 -6.11 -7.84 -4.70
CA ILE A 96 -6.64 -8.24 -6.02
C ILE A 96 -6.65 -9.78 -6.14
N ASN A 97 -5.55 -10.42 -5.77
CA ASN A 97 -5.44 -11.86 -5.83
C ASN A 97 -6.42 -12.56 -4.86
N ALA A 98 -6.61 -12.03 -3.65
CA ALA A 98 -7.58 -12.56 -2.70
C ALA A 98 -9.01 -12.57 -3.27
N TYR A 99 -9.43 -11.48 -3.94
CA TYR A 99 -10.72 -11.41 -4.62
C TYR A 99 -10.84 -12.44 -5.76
N ARG A 100 -9.77 -12.66 -6.54
CA ARG A 100 -9.75 -13.70 -7.60
C ARG A 100 -9.91 -15.12 -7.06
N PHE A 101 -9.30 -15.41 -5.91
CA PHE A 101 -9.35 -16.74 -5.31
C PHE A 101 -10.61 -17.00 -4.49
N ARG A 102 -11.07 -16.01 -3.73
CA ARG A 102 -12.10 -16.21 -2.69
C ARG A 102 -13.31 -15.29 -2.82
N GLY A 103 -13.32 -14.34 -3.75
CA GLY A 103 -14.44 -13.41 -3.91
C GLY A 103 -15.79 -14.11 -4.16
N HIS A 104 -15.76 -15.29 -4.82
CA HIS A 104 -16.94 -16.11 -5.03
C HIS A 104 -17.65 -16.54 -3.73
N GLN A 105 -16.94 -16.59 -2.59
CA GLN A 105 -17.51 -16.91 -1.27
C GLN A 105 -18.39 -15.78 -0.72
N HIS A 106 -18.18 -14.54 -1.21
CA HIS A 106 -18.97 -13.35 -0.90
C HIS A 106 -19.90 -12.94 -2.05
N ALA A 107 -20.05 -13.79 -3.07
CA ALA A 107 -20.95 -13.51 -4.19
C ALA A 107 -22.42 -13.69 -3.79
N ASN A 108 -23.29 -12.81 -4.26
CA ASN A 108 -24.72 -12.88 -3.97
C ASN A 108 -25.41 -13.92 -4.87
N LEU A 109 -25.31 -15.19 -4.48
CA LEU A 109 -25.81 -16.33 -5.25
C LEU A 109 -27.18 -16.84 -4.78
N ASP A 110 -27.59 -16.49 -3.57
CA ASP A 110 -28.85 -16.96 -2.99
C ASP A 110 -29.99 -15.96 -3.25
N PRO A 111 -30.93 -16.26 -4.16
CA PRO A 111 -32.05 -15.37 -4.43
C PRO A 111 -33.02 -15.23 -3.26
N LEU A 112 -32.99 -16.17 -2.29
CA LEU A 112 -33.86 -16.15 -1.12
C LEU A 112 -33.25 -15.39 0.07
N GLY A 113 -31.95 -15.10 0.02
CA GLY A 113 -31.23 -14.39 1.09
C GLY A 113 -31.19 -15.14 2.42
N LEU A 114 -31.30 -16.46 2.40
CA LEU A 114 -31.23 -17.33 3.58
C LEU A 114 -29.77 -17.68 3.93
N TRP A 115 -28.90 -17.68 2.93
CA TRP A 115 -27.50 -17.99 3.12
C TRP A 115 -26.77 -16.88 3.89
N GLN A 116 -26.31 -17.23 5.09
CA GLN A 116 -25.38 -16.40 5.85
C GLN A 116 -23.95 -16.75 5.44
N GLN A 117 -23.29 -15.82 4.77
CA GLN A 117 -21.92 -15.99 4.31
C GLN A 117 -20.93 -15.70 5.45
N ASP A 118 -19.96 -16.59 5.61
CA ASP A 118 -18.86 -16.36 6.54
C ASP A 118 -17.98 -15.21 6.06
N LYS A 119 -17.47 -14.41 7.00
CA LYS A 119 -16.54 -13.33 6.66
C LYS A 119 -15.20 -13.92 6.24
N VAL A 120 -14.75 -13.58 5.04
CA VAL A 120 -13.42 -13.93 4.53
C VAL A 120 -12.49 -12.77 4.84
N ALA A 121 -11.60 -12.95 5.82
CA ALA A 121 -10.68 -11.89 6.27
C ALA A 121 -9.83 -11.32 5.12
N ASP A 122 -9.37 -12.18 4.20
CA ASP A 122 -8.53 -11.79 3.08
C ASP A 122 -9.20 -10.79 2.10
N LEU A 123 -10.52 -10.63 2.12
CA LEU A 123 -11.25 -9.68 1.28
C LEU A 123 -11.37 -8.29 1.92
N ASP A 124 -11.10 -8.18 3.22
CA ASP A 124 -11.10 -6.92 3.95
C ASP A 124 -9.77 -6.19 3.74
N PRO A 125 -9.76 -4.94 3.24
CA PRO A 125 -8.54 -4.13 3.09
C PRO A 125 -7.73 -4.02 4.38
N SER A 126 -8.41 -3.98 5.52
CA SER A 126 -7.81 -3.85 6.85
C SER A 126 -6.90 -5.04 7.18
N PHE A 127 -7.20 -6.23 6.65
CA PHE A 127 -6.36 -7.43 6.80
C PHE A 127 -5.00 -7.29 6.09
N HIS A 128 -4.93 -6.44 5.07
CA HIS A 128 -3.71 -6.17 4.30
C HIS A 128 -3.00 -4.89 4.75
N ASP A 129 -3.32 -4.37 5.94
CA ASP A 129 -2.79 -3.11 6.47
C ASP A 129 -3.14 -1.89 5.60
N LEU A 130 -4.22 -1.96 4.82
CA LEU A 130 -4.75 -0.84 4.04
C LEU A 130 -5.85 -0.13 4.82
N THR A 131 -5.67 1.16 5.06
CA THR A 131 -6.57 2.00 5.85
C THR A 131 -7.51 2.81 4.95
N GLU A 132 -8.56 3.39 5.53
CA GLU A 132 -9.48 4.28 4.80
C GLU A 132 -8.79 5.51 4.20
N ALA A 133 -7.69 5.98 4.81
CA ALA A 133 -6.90 7.07 4.26
C ALA A 133 -6.29 6.71 2.89
N ASP A 134 -5.96 5.44 2.69
CA ASP A 134 -5.36 4.92 1.46
C ASP A 134 -6.38 4.81 0.32
N PHE A 135 -7.68 4.89 0.60
CA PHE A 135 -8.73 4.72 -0.42
C PHE A 135 -8.69 5.83 -1.47
N GLN A 136 -8.16 7.00 -1.12
CA GLN A 136 -7.96 8.13 -2.03
C GLN A 136 -6.62 8.10 -2.75
N GLU A 137 -5.69 7.24 -2.33
CA GLU A 137 -4.40 7.05 -3.00
C GLU A 137 -4.57 6.22 -4.29
N THR A 138 -3.70 6.50 -5.25
CA THR A 138 -3.69 5.85 -6.57
C THR A 138 -2.62 4.77 -6.60
N PHE A 139 -3.00 3.56 -7.00
CA PHE A 139 -2.12 2.40 -7.09
C PHE A 139 -2.09 1.85 -8.50
N ASN A 140 -1.01 1.15 -8.84
CA ASN A 140 -0.94 0.34 -10.05
C ASN A 140 -1.79 -0.92 -9.87
N VAL A 141 -2.57 -1.29 -10.88
CA VAL A 141 -3.49 -2.43 -10.80
C VAL A 141 -2.87 -3.74 -11.28
N GLY A 142 -1.62 -3.68 -11.74
CA GLY A 142 -0.85 -4.82 -12.22
C GLY A 142 -1.54 -5.56 -13.36
N SER A 143 -1.96 -6.79 -13.08
CA SER A 143 -2.61 -7.67 -14.06
C SER A 143 -4.15 -7.58 -14.05
N PHE A 144 -4.73 -6.64 -13.32
CA PHE A 144 -6.18 -6.45 -13.30
C PHE A 144 -6.66 -5.81 -14.59
N ALA A 145 -7.51 -6.50 -15.35
CA ALA A 145 -7.82 -6.14 -16.73
C ALA A 145 -8.87 -5.03 -16.87
N SER A 146 -8.78 -3.97 -16.06
CA SER A 146 -9.70 -2.81 -16.10
C SER A 146 -9.50 -1.86 -17.30
N GLY A 147 -8.45 -2.07 -18.10
CA GLY A 147 -8.04 -1.17 -19.17
C GLY A 147 -7.29 0.08 -18.71
N LYS A 148 -7.12 0.29 -17.40
CA LYS A 148 -6.29 1.34 -16.80
C LYS A 148 -5.04 0.72 -16.17
N GLU A 149 -3.91 1.42 -16.23
CA GLU A 149 -2.68 0.99 -15.55
C GLU A 149 -2.71 1.29 -14.04
N THR A 150 -3.41 2.36 -13.65
CA THR A 150 -3.54 2.81 -12.26
C THR A 150 -4.98 3.21 -11.95
N MET A 151 -5.37 3.11 -10.67
CA MET A 151 -6.65 3.60 -10.16
C MET A 151 -6.61 3.84 -8.66
N LYS A 152 -7.59 4.58 -8.15
CA LYS A 152 -7.75 4.77 -6.71
C LYS A 152 -8.10 3.45 -6.02
N LEU A 153 -7.58 3.22 -4.81
CA LEU A 153 -7.89 1.98 -4.07
C LEU A 153 -9.41 1.82 -3.82
N GLY A 154 -10.12 2.92 -3.54
CA GLY A 154 -11.59 2.86 -3.37
C GLY A 154 -12.31 2.40 -4.65
N GLU A 155 -11.92 2.92 -5.81
CA GLU A 155 -12.50 2.53 -7.11
C GLU A 155 -12.13 1.08 -7.45
N LEU A 156 -10.90 0.66 -7.16
CA LEU A 156 -10.45 -0.72 -7.34
C LEU A 156 -11.28 -1.70 -6.52
N LEU A 157 -11.51 -1.39 -5.25
CA LEU A 157 -12.30 -2.21 -4.35
C LEU A 157 -13.74 -2.36 -4.82
N GLU A 158 -14.35 -1.27 -5.29
CA GLU A 158 -15.69 -1.33 -5.87
C GLU A 158 -15.71 -2.19 -7.14
N ALA A 159 -14.73 -2.05 -8.02
CA ALA A 159 -14.61 -2.87 -9.23
C ALA A 159 -14.45 -4.37 -8.88
N LEU A 160 -13.57 -4.71 -7.94
CA LEU A 160 -13.36 -6.09 -7.49
C LEU A 160 -14.62 -6.70 -6.89
N LYS A 161 -15.36 -5.94 -6.06
CA LYS A 161 -16.66 -6.39 -5.51
C LYS A 161 -17.69 -6.60 -6.61
N GLN A 162 -17.79 -5.69 -7.57
CA GLN A 162 -18.74 -5.80 -8.69
C GLN A 162 -18.43 -6.98 -9.62
N THR A 163 -17.15 -7.35 -9.78
CA THR A 163 -16.70 -8.45 -10.63
C THR A 163 -16.78 -9.81 -9.92
N TYR A 164 -16.31 -9.92 -8.67
CA TYR A 164 -16.13 -11.21 -8.00
C TYR A 164 -17.17 -11.51 -6.91
N CYS A 165 -17.81 -10.49 -6.34
CA CYS A 165 -18.80 -10.61 -5.26
C CYS A 165 -20.22 -10.21 -5.74
N GLY A 166 -20.42 -10.12 -7.05
CA GLY A 166 -21.70 -9.75 -7.66
C GLY A 166 -22.69 -10.92 -7.70
N PRO A 167 -23.60 -10.93 -8.68
CA PRO A 167 -24.55 -12.05 -8.88
C PRO A 167 -23.89 -13.32 -9.46
N ILE A 168 -22.59 -13.28 -9.75
CA ILE A 168 -21.83 -14.37 -10.33
C ILE A 168 -20.60 -14.60 -9.44
N GLY A 169 -20.41 -15.86 -9.00
CA GLY A 169 -19.23 -16.29 -8.26
C GLY A 169 -18.26 -17.02 -9.17
N ALA A 170 -17.20 -16.35 -9.61
CA ALA A 170 -16.21 -16.95 -10.51
C ALA A 170 -15.15 -17.74 -9.74
N GLU A 171 -15.08 -19.06 -9.96
CA GLU A 171 -14.04 -19.93 -9.41
C GLU A 171 -13.19 -20.52 -10.54
N TYR A 172 -11.98 -19.99 -10.72
CA TYR A 172 -11.09 -20.40 -11.82
C TYR A 172 -9.61 -20.43 -11.45
N MET A 173 -9.22 -19.86 -10.30
CA MET A 173 -7.81 -19.73 -9.94
C MET A 173 -7.10 -21.06 -9.70
N HIS A 174 -7.86 -22.14 -9.48
CA HIS A 174 -7.37 -23.53 -9.36
C HIS A 174 -6.86 -24.12 -10.69
N ILE A 175 -7.21 -23.52 -11.84
CA ILE A 175 -6.68 -23.91 -13.16
C ILE A 175 -5.16 -23.80 -13.15
N THR A 176 -4.43 -24.70 -13.81
CA THR A 176 -2.96 -24.64 -13.87
C THR A 176 -2.43 -23.77 -15.01
N SER A 177 -3.15 -23.76 -16.14
CA SER A 177 -2.82 -22.97 -17.33
C SER A 177 -2.91 -21.46 -17.07
N THR A 178 -1.79 -20.77 -17.22
CA THR A 178 -1.73 -19.30 -17.09
C THR A 178 -2.50 -18.60 -18.22
N GLU A 179 -2.51 -19.18 -19.42
CA GLU A 179 -3.21 -18.61 -20.58
C GLU A 179 -4.72 -18.61 -20.34
N GLU A 180 -5.26 -19.72 -19.85
CA GLU A 180 -6.68 -19.84 -19.50
C GLU A 180 -7.07 -18.87 -18.39
N LYS A 181 -6.27 -18.79 -17.31
CA LYS A 181 -6.51 -17.81 -16.24
C LYS A 181 -6.55 -16.38 -16.76
N ARG A 182 -5.59 -16.00 -17.60
CA ARG A 182 -5.53 -14.66 -18.19
C ARG A 182 -6.71 -14.39 -19.12
N TRP A 183 -7.12 -15.37 -19.90
CA TRP A 183 -8.28 -15.26 -20.77
C TRP A 183 -9.57 -15.00 -19.95
N ILE A 184 -9.77 -15.75 -18.87
CA ILE A 184 -10.91 -15.55 -17.96
C ILE A 184 -10.84 -14.16 -17.31
N GLN A 185 -9.68 -13.78 -16.76
CA GLN A 185 -9.46 -12.45 -16.16
C GLN A 185 -9.81 -11.33 -17.14
N GLN A 186 -9.30 -11.42 -18.37
CA GLN A 186 -9.60 -10.44 -19.42
C GLN A 186 -11.11 -10.36 -19.68
N ARG A 187 -11.83 -11.49 -19.66
CA ARG A 187 -13.25 -11.52 -19.97
C ARG A 187 -14.12 -10.94 -18.85
N ILE A 188 -13.79 -11.20 -17.59
CA ILE A 188 -14.63 -10.80 -16.45
C ILE A 188 -14.25 -9.45 -15.83
N GLU A 189 -12.98 -9.05 -15.96
CA GLU A 189 -12.48 -7.79 -15.36
C GLU A 189 -12.53 -6.59 -16.34
N SER A 190 -12.60 -6.83 -17.66
CA SER A 190 -12.64 -5.75 -18.68
C SER A 190 -13.96 -5.00 -18.80
N GLY A 191 -14.98 -5.44 -18.07
CA GLY A 191 -16.27 -4.77 -18.02
C GLY A 191 -17.43 -5.75 -18.07
N ARG A 192 -18.62 -5.29 -17.66
CA ARG A 192 -19.83 -6.09 -17.75
C ARG A 192 -20.32 -6.18 -19.20
N ALA A 193 -20.85 -7.34 -19.55
CA ALA A 193 -21.62 -7.48 -20.77
C ALA A 193 -22.85 -6.54 -20.70
N THR A 194 -22.91 -5.58 -21.61
CA THR A 194 -24.08 -4.70 -21.75
C THR A 194 -24.96 -5.22 -22.86
N PHE A 195 -26.17 -5.64 -22.49
CA PHE A 195 -27.17 -6.12 -23.43
C PHE A 195 -28.06 -4.96 -23.91
N ASN A 196 -28.40 -4.98 -25.19
CA ASN A 196 -29.34 -4.04 -25.78
C ASN A 196 -30.80 -4.37 -25.39
N SER A 197 -31.75 -3.50 -25.73
CA SER A 197 -33.15 -3.68 -25.34
C SER A 197 -33.82 -4.89 -26.00
N GLU A 198 -33.38 -5.26 -27.20
CA GLU A 198 -33.92 -6.41 -27.93
C GLU A 198 -33.51 -7.73 -27.27
N GLU A 199 -32.23 -7.85 -26.89
CA GLU A 199 -31.67 -9.00 -26.16
C GLU A 199 -32.37 -9.22 -24.81
N LYS A 200 -32.75 -8.14 -24.11
CA LYS A 200 -33.45 -8.22 -22.82
C LYS A 200 -34.89 -8.69 -22.96
N ASN A 201 -35.54 -8.40 -24.08
CA ASN A 201 -36.95 -8.75 -24.32
C ASN A 201 -37.13 -10.13 -24.96
N ALA A 202 -36.03 -10.79 -25.34
CA ALA A 202 -36.04 -12.12 -25.96
C ALA A 202 -36.14 -13.28 -24.95
N SER A 203 -36.32 -12.99 -23.65
CA SER A 203 -36.34 -13.97 -22.54
C SER A 203 -37.74 -14.23 -22.00
#